data_AF-A0A7R9MFL1-F1
#
_entry.id   AF-A0A7R9MFL1-F1
#
_cell.length_a   1.000
_cell.length_b   1.000
_cell.length_c   1.000
_cell.angle_alpha   90.00
_cell.angle_beta   90.00
_cell.angle_gamma   90.00
#
_symmetry.space_group_name_H-M   'P 1'
#
loop_
_entity.id
_entity.type
_entity.pdbx_description
1 polymer ?
#
loop_
_entity_poly.entity_id
_entity_poly.type
_entity_poly.pdbx_seq_one_letter_code
_entity_poly.pdbx_strand_id
1 'polypeptide(L)'
;MFKRTGAPTLFSYISMRWFRFMPSMIGIICFHILWPLMGSGPVFKKYANELTEPCSRNWWTNILFINNWLLLPDMCLVHTWFMSADFQLHILSFFAILALSKTWSRGFGVVLCTSLILCGIAIPSLVNYKTNGPPMPMPFEEPDLDQFYRDLNT
;
A
#
# COMPACT_ATOMS: atom_id res chain seq x y z
N MET A 1 16.97 14.29 33.03
CA MET A 1 16.18 15.51 32.77
C MET A 1 15.73 15.49 31.31
N PHE A 2 14.58 14.87 31.00
CA PHE A 2 14.03 14.87 29.64
C PHE A 2 13.52 16.28 29.33
N LYS A 3 14.24 17.01 28.48
CA LYS A 3 13.82 18.32 28.00
C LYS A 3 12.50 18.12 27.25
N ARG A 4 11.40 18.71 27.73
CA ARG A 4 10.16 18.82 26.94
C ARG A 4 10.47 19.74 25.75
N THR A 5 11.03 19.19 24.68
CA THR A 5 10.99 19.84 23.37
C THR A 5 9.52 19.96 22.97
N GLY A 6 9.12 21.13 22.45
CA GLY A 6 7.75 21.37 22.00
C GLY A 6 7.25 20.26 21.07
N ALA A 7 5.93 20.08 20.99
CA ALA A 7 5.33 19.07 20.13
C ALA A 7 5.95 19.17 18.70
N PRO A 8 6.42 18.05 18.12
CA PRO A 8 7.00 18.08 16.79
C PRO A 8 5.98 18.62 15.80
N THR A 9 6.42 19.50 14.90
CA THR A 9 5.57 20.00 13.81
C THR A 9 5.15 18.83 12.93
N LEU A 10 3.92 18.86 12.40
CA LEU A 10 3.41 17.85 11.47
C LEU A 10 4.43 17.55 10.36
N PHE A 11 5.00 18.62 9.79
CA PHE A 11 6.00 18.53 8.73
C PHE A 11 7.26 17.77 9.16
N SER A 12 7.81 18.04 10.35
CA SER A 12 8.98 17.34 10.87
C SER A 12 8.69 15.86 11.16
N TYR A 13 7.48 15.55 11.61
CA TYR A 13 7.06 14.18 11.92
C TYR A 13 6.96 13.34 10.64
N ILE A 14 6.29 13.89 9.62
CA ILE A 14 6.09 13.21 8.32
C ILE A 14 7.42 13.07 7.57
N SER A 15 8.23 14.13 7.50
CA SER A 15 9.45 14.12 6.69
C SER A 15 10.46 13.09 7.17
N MET A 16 10.63 12.91 8.48
CA MET A 16 11.52 11.90 9.06
C MET A 16 11.14 10.48 8.62
N ARG A 17 9.84 10.17 8.59
CA ARG A 17 9.35 8.88 8.10
C ARG A 17 9.52 8.76 6.58
N TRP A 18 9.21 9.84 5.86
CA TRP A 18 9.32 9.88 4.40
C TRP A 18 10.76 9.61 3.94
N PHE A 19 11.75 10.32 4.50
CA PHE A 19 13.18 10.13 4.16
C PHE A 19 13.70 8.73 4.48
N ARG A 20 13.12 8.02 5.46
CA ARG A 20 13.51 6.64 5.78
C ARG A 20 13.09 5.64 4.69
N PHE A 21 11.91 5.83 4.08
CA PHE A 21 11.35 4.88 3.12
C PHE A 21 11.60 5.27 1.66
N MET A 22 11.82 6.55 1.39
CA MET A 22 12.21 7.09 0.07
C MET A 22 13.34 6.32 -0.63
N PRO A 23 14.53 6.14 0.00
CA PRO A 23 15.69 5.61 -0.72
C PRO A 23 15.48 4.17 -1.18
N SER A 24 14.86 3.33 -0.33
CA SER A 24 14.53 1.96 -0.71
C SER A 24 13.47 1.91 -1.82
N MET A 25 12.46 2.78 -1.76
CA MET A 25 11.40 2.82 -2.79
C MET A 25 11.94 3.24 -4.16
N ILE A 26 12.78 4.27 -4.23
CA ILE A 26 13.44 4.64 -5.49
C ILE A 26 14.27 3.47 -6.02
N GLY A 27 15.05 2.82 -5.16
CA GLY A 27 15.89 1.68 -5.56
C GLY A 27 15.09 0.57 -6.22
N ILE A 28 13.97 0.16 -5.62
CA ILE A 28 13.14 -0.92 -6.17
C ILE A 28 12.42 -0.47 -7.45
N ILE A 29 11.91 0.76 -7.52
CA ILE A 29 11.28 1.30 -8.74
C ILE A 29 12.27 1.31 -9.90
N CYS A 30 13.48 1.83 -9.68
CA CYS A 30 14.55 1.85 -10.69
C CYS A 30 14.92 0.44 -11.13
N PHE A 31 15.07 -0.48 -10.17
CA PHE A 31 15.34 -1.88 -10.47
C PHE A 31 14.24 -2.50 -11.34
N HIS A 32 12.97 -2.22 -11.04
CA HIS A 32 11.85 -2.77 -11.79
C HIS A 32 11.77 -2.20 -13.21
N ILE A 33 12.07 -0.90 -13.40
CA ILE A 33 12.15 -0.27 -14.72
C ILE A 33 13.29 -0.88 -15.57
N LEU A 34 14.41 -1.26 -14.94
CA LEU A 34 15.57 -1.84 -15.63
C LEU A 34 15.47 -3.36 -15.82
N TRP A 35 14.61 -4.05 -15.05
CA TRP A 35 14.38 -5.50 -15.12
C TRP A 35 14.23 -6.08 -16.53
N PRO A 36 13.41 -5.50 -17.45
CA PRO A 36 13.27 -6.03 -18.81
C PRO A 36 14.56 -6.02 -19.63
N LEU A 37 15.56 -5.20 -19.26
CA LEU A 37 16.86 -5.12 -19.95
C LEU A 37 17.84 -6.20 -19.47
N MET A 38 17.59 -6.81 -18.30
CA MET A 38 18.52 -7.75 -17.67
C MET A 38 18.35 -9.19 -18.15
N GLY A 39 17.20 -9.54 -18.73
CA GLY A 39 16.90 -10.90 -19.20
C GLY A 39 16.65 -10.98 -20.69
N SER A 40 16.92 -12.16 -21.26
CA SER A 40 16.70 -12.46 -22.67
C SER A 40 15.71 -13.63 -22.82
N GLY A 41 14.69 -13.45 -23.64
CA GLY A 41 13.68 -14.47 -23.94
C GLY A 41 12.31 -13.88 -24.29
N PRO A 42 11.53 -14.49 -25.20
CA PRO A 42 10.23 -13.96 -25.62
C PRO A 42 9.20 -13.98 -24.47
N VAL A 43 9.19 -15.05 -23.67
CA VAL A 43 8.33 -15.19 -22.48
C VAL A 43 8.71 -14.16 -21.41
N PHE A 44 10.00 -14.04 -21.11
CA PHE A 44 10.51 -13.06 -20.15
C PHE A 44 10.15 -11.63 -20.55
N LYS A 45 10.33 -11.26 -21.83
CA LYS A 45 9.99 -9.92 -22.32
C LYS A 45 8.49 -9.63 -22.21
N LYS A 46 7.62 -10.60 -22.47
CA LYS A 46 6.16 -10.44 -22.33
C LYS A 46 5.80 -10.07 -20.88
N TYR A 47 6.18 -10.92 -19.92
CA TYR A 47 5.89 -10.68 -18.50
C TYR A 47 6.58 -9.44 -17.94
N ALA A 48 7.84 -9.22 -18.31
CA ALA A 48 8.57 -8.04 -17.85
C ALA A 48 7.92 -6.74 -18.33
N ASN A 49 7.43 -6.68 -19.58
CA ASN A 49 6.75 -5.50 -20.09
C ASN A 49 5.40 -5.28 -19.40
N GLU A 50 4.59 -6.33 -19.24
CA GLU A 50 3.29 -6.25 -18.55
C GLU A 50 3.44 -5.74 -17.10
N LEU A 51 4.48 -6.18 -16.38
CA LEU A 51 4.75 -5.75 -15.01
C LEU A 51 5.39 -4.34 -14.92
N THR A 52 6.12 -3.92 -15.94
CA THR A 52 6.89 -2.66 -15.92
C THR A 52 6.11 -1.48 -16.50
N GLU A 53 5.17 -1.72 -17.42
CA GLU A 53 4.37 -0.66 -18.06
C GLU A 53 3.61 0.23 -17.05
N PRO A 54 2.92 -0.31 -16.02
CA PRO A 54 2.29 0.50 -14.99
C PRO A 54 3.30 1.34 -14.20
N CYS A 55 4.51 0.82 -13.99
CA CYS A 55 5.58 1.55 -13.32
C CYS A 55 6.15 2.70 -14.14
N SER A 56 6.27 2.56 -15.45
CA SER A 56 6.69 3.66 -16.32
C SER A 56 5.71 4.85 -16.25
N ARG A 57 4.40 4.56 -16.16
CA ARG A 57 3.35 5.58 -16.12
C ARG A 57 3.09 6.15 -14.72
N ASN A 58 3.12 5.29 -13.69
CA ASN A 58 2.61 5.61 -12.35
C ASN A 58 3.65 5.46 -11.22
N TRP A 59 4.96 5.40 -11.50
CA TRP A 59 6.01 5.30 -10.47
C TRP A 59 5.89 6.35 -9.36
N TRP A 60 5.52 7.58 -9.72
CA TRP A 60 5.39 8.72 -8.81
C TRP A 60 4.35 8.47 -7.71
N THR A 61 3.35 7.60 -7.95
CA THR A 61 2.32 7.27 -6.96
C THR A 61 2.85 6.52 -5.74
N ASN A 62 3.92 5.72 -5.92
CA ASN A 62 4.61 5.05 -4.80
C ASN A 62 5.45 6.03 -3.97
N ILE A 63 6.03 7.05 -4.61
CA ILE A 63 6.83 8.09 -3.92
C ILE A 63 5.94 9.01 -3.07
N LEU A 64 4.75 9.32 -3.59
CA LEU A 64 3.74 10.09 -2.87
C LEU A 64 2.91 9.24 -1.89
N PHE A 65 3.13 7.92 -1.84
CA PHE A 65 2.36 6.99 -1.00
C PHE A 65 0.83 7.06 -1.23
N ILE A 66 0.42 7.22 -2.50
CA ILE A 66 -0.99 7.20 -2.94
C ILE A 66 -1.31 6.00 -3.84
N ASN A 67 -0.37 5.06 -3.99
CA ASN A 67 -0.50 3.91 -4.87
C ASN A 67 -1.73 3.04 -4.53
N ASN A 68 -2.15 3.01 -3.27
CA ASN A 68 -3.35 2.32 -2.79
C ASN A 68 -4.68 2.83 -3.41
N TRP A 69 -4.72 3.99 -4.06
CA TRP A 69 -5.93 4.51 -4.70
C TRP A 69 -6.09 4.10 -6.16
N LEU A 70 -5.05 3.55 -6.76
CA LEU A 70 -5.11 3.02 -8.12
C LEU A 70 -5.83 1.67 -8.13
N LEU A 71 -6.34 1.26 -9.28
CA LEU A 71 -6.78 -0.13 -9.47
C LEU A 71 -5.55 -1.02 -9.69
N LEU A 72 -5.66 -2.31 -9.36
CA LEU A 72 -4.58 -3.30 -9.49
C LEU A 72 -3.76 -3.23 -10.80
N PRO A 73 -4.35 -3.16 -12.01
CA PRO A 73 -3.58 -3.13 -13.26
C PRO A 73 -2.77 -1.84 -13.45
N ASP A 74 -3.16 -0.75 -12.78
CA ASP A 74 -2.50 0.54 -12.89
C ASP A 74 -1.47 0.78 -11.77
N MET A 75 -1.44 -0.07 -10.75
CA MET A 75 -0.50 0.02 -9.64
C MET A 75 0.91 -0.34 -10.10
N CYS A 76 1.83 0.61 -9.97
CA CYS A 76 3.25 0.27 -9.95
C CYS A 76 3.56 -0.50 -8.67
N LEU A 77 4.20 -1.67 -8.74
CA LEU A 77 4.51 -2.54 -7.59
C LEU A 77 3.27 -2.81 -6.71
N VAL A 78 2.41 -3.74 -7.13
CA VAL A 78 1.19 -4.08 -6.38
C VAL A 78 1.49 -4.36 -4.90
N HIS A 79 2.61 -5.01 -4.57
CA HIS A 79 2.99 -5.31 -3.20
C HIS A 79 3.21 -4.08 -2.30
N THR A 80 3.47 -2.88 -2.83
CA THR A 80 3.70 -1.66 -2.02
C THR A 80 2.42 -0.92 -1.65
N TRP A 81 1.25 -1.46 -2.00
CA TRP A 81 -0.06 -0.89 -1.64
C TRP A 81 -0.20 -0.66 -0.12
N PHE A 82 0.20 -1.64 0.70
CA PHE A 82 0.11 -1.56 2.16
C PHE A 82 1.06 -0.51 2.74
N MET A 83 2.20 -0.27 2.07
CA MET A 83 3.15 0.75 2.48
C MET A 83 2.55 2.14 2.33
N SER A 84 1.82 2.36 1.23
CA SER A 84 1.06 3.59 1.01
C SER A 84 -0.02 3.78 2.08
N ALA A 85 -0.76 2.71 2.39
CA ALA A 85 -1.78 2.74 3.45
C ALA A 85 -1.18 3.05 4.83
N ASP A 86 -0.05 2.46 5.19
CA ASP A 86 0.66 2.71 6.46
C ASP A 86 1.11 4.17 6.60
N PHE A 87 1.57 4.80 5.51
CA PHE A 87 1.89 6.23 5.52
C PHE A 87 0.67 7.12 5.76
N GLN A 88 -0.47 6.78 5.17
CA GLN A 88 -1.74 7.49 5.39
C GLN A 88 -2.21 7.33 6.85
N LEU A 89 -2.11 6.12 7.39
CA LEU A 89 -2.42 5.84 8.80
C LEU A 89 -1.47 6.57 9.76
N HIS A 90 -0.21 6.77 9.40
CA HIS A 90 0.74 7.55 10.18
C HIS A 90 0.34 9.03 10.30
N ILE A 91 -0.13 9.63 9.19
CA ILE A 91 -0.65 11.00 9.17
C ILE A 91 -1.92 11.08 10.05
N LEU A 92 -2.86 10.13 9.88
CA LEU A 92 -4.06 10.06 10.71
C LEU A 92 -3.73 9.88 12.20
N SER A 93 -2.72 9.07 12.53
CA SER A 93 -2.27 8.86 13.90
C SER A 93 -1.77 10.16 14.55
N PHE A 94 -1.09 11.02 13.81
CA PHE A 94 -0.66 12.32 14.32
C PHE A 94 -1.86 13.18 14.71
N PHE A 95 -2.90 13.25 13.87
CA PHE A 95 -4.13 13.96 14.17
C PHE A 95 -4.89 13.35 15.35
N ALA A 96 -4.94 12.02 15.44
CA ALA A 96 -5.54 11.34 16.58
C ALA A 96 -4.82 11.69 17.90
N ILE A 97 -3.49 11.69 17.90
CA ILE A 97 -2.68 12.08 19.07
C ILE A 97 -2.90 13.55 19.42
N LEU A 98 -2.94 14.46 18.44
CA LEU A 98 -3.25 15.87 18.69
C LEU A 98 -4.64 16.06 19.29
N ALA A 99 -5.66 15.39 18.74
CA ALA A 99 -7.03 15.44 19.25
C ALA A 99 -7.11 14.93 20.71
N LEU A 100 -6.39 13.86 21.03
CA LEU A 100 -6.31 13.30 22.38
C LEU A 100 -5.56 14.22 23.35
N SER A 101 -4.48 14.87 22.90
CA SER A 101 -3.63 15.70 23.76
C SER A 101 -4.24 17.05 24.14
N LYS A 102 -5.05 17.65 23.25
CA LYS A 102 -5.42 19.07 23.39
C LYS A 102 -6.69 19.30 24.21
N THR A 103 -7.69 18.40 24.21
CA THR A 103 -9.04 18.81 24.68
C THR A 103 -9.97 17.71 25.20
N TRP A 104 -9.74 16.42 24.99
CA TRP A 104 -10.79 15.41 25.27
C TRP A 104 -10.61 14.60 26.55
N SER A 105 -11.72 14.33 27.25
CA SER A 105 -11.73 13.40 28.38
C SER A 105 -11.25 12.02 27.92
N ARG A 106 -10.56 11.29 28.81
CA ARG A 106 -10.02 9.94 28.52
C ARG A 106 -11.07 9.01 27.89
N GLY A 107 -12.35 9.18 28.24
CA GLY A 107 -13.45 8.41 27.70
C GLY A 107 -13.68 8.60 26.20
N PHE A 108 -13.57 9.84 25.70
CA PHE A 108 -13.76 10.07 24.26
C PHE A 108 -12.66 9.41 23.42
N GLY A 109 -11.41 9.47 23.89
CA GLY A 109 -10.30 8.84 23.18
C GLY A 109 -10.49 7.34 22.98
N VAL A 110 -10.99 6.66 24.00
CA VAL A 110 -11.34 5.23 23.92
C VAL A 110 -12.46 5.00 22.91
N VAL A 111 -13.50 5.83 22.92
CA VAL A 111 -14.62 5.75 21.94
C VAL A 111 -14.13 5.97 20.51
N LEU A 112 -13.28 6.96 20.27
CA LEU A 112 -12.71 7.22 18.94
C LEU A 112 -11.89 6.03 18.45
N CYS A 113 -10.94 5.54 19.25
CA CYS A 113 -10.10 4.40 18.87
C CYS A 113 -10.91 3.12 18.62
N THR A 114 -11.87 2.81 19.51
CA THR A 114 -12.74 1.64 19.34
C THR A 114 -13.61 1.76 18.09
N SER A 115 -14.17 2.94 17.81
CA SER A 115 -14.95 3.17 16.59
C SER A 115 -14.12 2.98 15.32
N LEU A 116 -12.88 3.47 15.27
CA LEU A 116 -11.98 3.29 14.12
C LEU A 116 -11.65 1.81 13.87
N ILE A 117 -11.41 1.04 14.94
CA ILE A 117 -11.15 -0.40 14.85
C ILE A 117 -12.38 -1.14 14.32
N LEU A 118 -13.56 -0.86 14.87
CA LEU A 118 -14.81 -1.47 14.43
C LEU A 118 -15.12 -1.16 12.96
N CYS A 119 -14.94 0.09 12.53
CA CYS A 119 -15.07 0.48 11.13
C CYS A 119 -14.07 -0.26 10.23
N GLY A 120 -12.81 -0.40 10.66
CA GLY A 120 -11.78 -1.12 9.93
C GLY A 120 -12.08 -2.61 9.71
N ILE A 121 -12.84 -3.24 10.61
CA ILE A 121 -13.29 -4.64 10.46
C ILE A 121 -14.60 -4.70 9.65
N ALA A 122 -15.55 -3.82 9.95
CA ALA A 122 -16.88 -3.86 9.35
C ALA A 122 -16.86 -3.54 7.84
N ILE A 123 -16.09 -2.54 7.39
CA ILE A 123 -16.09 -2.11 5.99
C ILE A 123 -15.60 -3.23 5.06
N PRO A 124 -14.41 -3.83 5.25
CA PRO A 124 -13.95 -4.93 4.40
C PRO A 124 -14.88 -6.14 4.46
N SER A 125 -15.42 -6.45 5.64
CA SER A 125 -16.37 -7.56 5.82
C SER A 125 -17.64 -7.37 5.01
N LEU A 126 -18.22 -6.16 5.03
CA LEU A 126 -19.42 -5.83 4.26
C LEU A 126 -19.17 -5.82 2.75
N VAL A 127 -18.01 -5.31 2.32
CA VAL A 127 -17.61 -5.33 0.90
C VAL A 127 -17.43 -6.77 0.42
N ASN A 128 -16.76 -7.61 1.20
CA ASN A 128 -16.56 -9.01 0.86
C ASN A 128 -17.91 -9.76 0.79
N TYR A 129 -18.79 -9.55 1.77
CA TYR A 129 -20.13 -10.13 1.79
C TYR A 129 -20.97 -9.74 0.56
N LYS A 130 -20.91 -8.47 0.13
CA LYS A 130 -21.66 -8.03 -1.06
C LYS A 130 -21.08 -8.55 -2.37
N THR A 131 -19.76 -8.68 -2.44
CA THR A 131 -19.06 -9.01 -3.69
C THR A 131 -18.91 -10.52 -3.88
N ASN A 132 -19.27 -11.34 -2.87
CA ASN A 132 -18.97 -12.79 -2.83
C ASN A 132 -17.52 -13.09 -3.25
N GLY A 133 -16.60 -12.19 -2.90
CA GLY A 133 -15.21 -12.28 -3.33
C GLY A 133 -14.48 -13.41 -2.60
N PRO A 134 -13.43 -14.00 -3.20
CA PRO A 134 -12.61 -14.98 -2.51
C PRO A 134 -12.04 -14.39 -1.21
N PRO A 135 -11.80 -15.21 -0.17
CA PRO A 135 -11.33 -14.75 1.14
C PRO A 135 -9.96 -14.04 1.07
N MET A 136 -9.23 -14.21 -0.02
CA MET A 136 -8.04 -13.45 -0.38
C MET A 136 -8.14 -12.99 -1.85
N PRO A 137 -7.93 -11.70 -2.16
CA PRO A 137 -7.68 -11.28 -3.53
C PRO A 137 -6.30 -11.81 -3.93
N MET A 138 -6.27 -12.90 -4.69
CA MET A 138 -5.06 -13.38 -5.34
C MET A 138 -4.72 -12.39 -6.47
N PRO A 139 -3.55 -11.74 -6.48
CA PRO A 139 -3.13 -10.88 -7.59
C PRO A 139 -2.82 -11.70 -8.86
N PHE A 140 -2.65 -13.02 -8.70
CA PHE A 140 -2.29 -13.96 -9.74
C PHE A 140 -3.40 -15.00 -9.83
N GLU A 141 -4.49 -14.66 -10.50
CA GLU A 141 -5.24 -15.69 -11.21
C GLU A 141 -4.42 -15.89 -12.49
N GLU A 142 -3.59 -16.93 -12.51
CA GLU A 142 -2.72 -17.23 -13.65
C GLU A 142 -3.56 -18.07 -14.62
N PRO A 143 -4.21 -17.45 -15.63
CA PRO A 143 -5.21 -18.13 -16.46
C PRO A 143 -4.62 -19.34 -17.20
N ASP A 144 -3.30 -19.33 -17.40
CA ASP A 144 -2.58 -20.34 -18.17
C ASP A 144 -2.38 -21.65 -17.39
N LEU A 145 -2.29 -21.61 -16.05
CA LEU A 145 -2.03 -22.81 -15.25
C LEU A 145 -3.29 -23.68 -15.12
N ASP A 146 -4.45 -23.05 -14.95
CA ASP A 146 -5.75 -23.74 -14.95
C ASP A 146 -6.08 -24.31 -16.33
N GLN A 147 -5.73 -23.61 -17.41
CA GLN A 147 -5.86 -24.09 -18.77
C GLN A 147 -4.94 -25.31 -19.01
N PHE A 148 -3.66 -25.21 -18.62
CA PHE A 148 -2.67 -26.30 -18.75
C PHE A 148 -3.05 -27.55 -17.92
N TYR A 149 -3.57 -27.38 -16.70
CA TYR A 149 -4.07 -28.50 -15.89
C TYR A 149 -5.32 -29.14 -16.51
N ARG A 150 -6.22 -28.35 -17.12
CA ARG A 150 -7.35 -28.92 -17.87
C ARG A 150 -6.86 -29.73 -19.06
N ASP A 151 -5.91 -29.21 -19.83
CA ASP A 151 -5.34 -29.89 -21.00
C ASP A 151 -4.59 -31.19 -20.62
N LEU A 152 -3.95 -31.24 -19.45
CA LEU A 152 -3.32 -32.46 -18.92
C LEU A 152 -4.30 -33.54 -18.46
N ASN A 153 -5.54 -33.16 -18.13
CA ASN A 153 -6.55 -34.05 -17.55
C ASN A 153 -7.66 -34.44 -18.55
N THR A 154 -7.46 -34.09 -19.83
CA THR A 154 -8.22 -34.57 -21.01
C THR A 154 -7.33 -35.42 -21.89
#